data_AF-A0A7V1L353-F1
#
_entry.id   AF-A0A7V1L353-F1
#
_cell.length_a   1.000
_cell.length_b   1.000
_cell.length_c   1.000
_cell.angle_alpha   90.00
_cell.angle_beta   90.00
_cell.angle_gamma   90.00
#
_symmetry.space_group_name_H-M   'P 1'
#
loop_
_entity.id
_entity.type
_entity.pdbx_description
1 polymer ?
#
loop_
_entity_poly.entity_id
_entity_poly.type
_entity_poly.pdbx_seq_one_letter_code
_entity_poly.pdbx_strand_id
1 'polypeptide(L)'
;MNLENINYITEEKLPEVKTLIIGISLFLGAFVLVDNFINQFISLEVKAVIYTVLILSWISFWTFKKFRLPRSKKEEVGIVISIFSENEKERQRLKADFIGKLKKDFQQEGILNFSEIIFLKNHFSKQIIESNNPKGILEKFNKKIKAHFYVWGDVKKRTDGDEGEKYFLNFQGYVVHKPISQNLSQEISRDFSKVLPSEVNFLEKRSFRGFEASAKIVHLATKYIIGVAAFVSNDPRLALQLHNGLKEQFNTFKPLPPHIQEIRNRIPILISDELFWIAKWYFENNNIEKTKEFIQKSIDENNNNYGAWLLKAMIDFSVDNNIDEALKSTKKARGYTKNSYEWRYNEAFLYFWKEDYTNALRLCQKIKKQNYLTEEVTVKEVRKFNLNILQNNPSKHQLYFWIGYLSWFKEKNIVNALQDFEKFEELADTNMDILKQKSSAYLIEIRQKMKIGIKNK
;
A
#
# COMPACT_ATOMS: atom_id res chain seq x y z
N MET A 1 -21.81 22.11 -33.17
CA MET A 1 -21.09 20.83 -32.95
C MET A 1 -20.78 20.72 -31.46
N ASN A 2 -21.19 19.66 -30.77
CA ASN A 2 -20.97 19.50 -29.33
C ASN A 2 -19.45 19.45 -29.04
N LEU A 3 -18.98 20.13 -27.99
CA LEU A 3 -17.57 20.16 -27.57
C LEU A 3 -17.00 18.75 -27.36
N GLU A 4 -17.82 17.81 -26.92
CA GLU A 4 -17.46 16.40 -26.76
C GLU A 4 -17.08 15.73 -28.08
N ASN A 5 -17.79 16.04 -29.17
CA ASN A 5 -17.48 15.49 -30.50
C ASN A 5 -16.17 16.06 -31.05
N ILE A 6 -15.89 17.34 -30.80
CA ILE A 6 -14.62 17.97 -31.19
C ILE A 6 -13.48 17.31 -30.42
N ASN A 7 -13.60 17.22 -29.09
CA ASN A 7 -12.59 16.59 -28.24
C ASN A 7 -12.34 15.15 -28.65
N TYR A 8 -13.39 14.39 -28.95
CA TYR A 8 -13.26 13.03 -29.45
C TYR A 8 -12.48 12.95 -30.78
N ILE A 9 -12.82 13.79 -31.77
CA ILE A 9 -12.08 13.82 -33.05
C ILE A 9 -10.61 14.21 -32.82
N THR A 10 -10.36 15.23 -32.00
CA THR A 10 -9.01 15.73 -31.71
C THR A 10 -8.17 14.72 -30.93
N GLU A 11 -8.77 13.97 -30.01
CA GLU A 11 -8.04 12.98 -29.20
C GLU A 11 -7.77 11.68 -29.96
N GLU A 12 -8.77 11.20 -30.71
CA GLU A 12 -8.80 9.85 -31.25
C GLU A 12 -8.52 9.73 -32.73
N LYS A 13 -9.10 10.61 -33.55
CA LYS A 13 -8.89 10.56 -35.00
C LYS A 13 -7.64 11.29 -35.42
N LEU A 14 -7.30 12.40 -34.74
CA LEU A 14 -6.12 13.21 -35.08
C LEU A 14 -4.81 12.40 -35.11
N PRO A 15 -4.55 11.42 -34.22
CA PRO A 15 -3.35 10.59 -34.27
C PRO A 15 -3.26 9.57 -35.43
N GLU A 16 -4.32 9.39 -36.22
CA GLU A 16 -4.31 8.44 -37.33
C GLU A 16 -3.38 8.91 -38.46
N VAL A 17 -2.85 7.96 -39.25
CA VAL A 17 -1.99 8.32 -40.40
C VAL A 17 -2.79 9.06 -41.48
N LYS A 18 -4.08 8.75 -41.61
CA LYS A 18 -4.97 9.40 -42.59
C LYS A 18 -5.11 10.91 -42.35
N THR A 19 -5.19 11.36 -41.09
CA THR A 19 -5.29 12.79 -40.76
C THR A 19 -4.00 13.54 -41.03
N LEU A 20 -2.83 12.89 -40.87
CA LEU A 20 -1.56 13.47 -41.28
C LEU A 20 -1.56 13.76 -42.78
N ILE A 21 -1.92 12.74 -43.59
CA ILE A 21 -1.98 12.85 -45.05
C ILE A 21 -2.97 13.92 -45.47
N ILE A 22 -4.20 13.89 -44.94
CA ILE A 22 -5.22 14.91 -45.23
C ILE A 22 -4.73 16.31 -44.88
N GLY A 23 -4.10 16.48 -43.71
CA GLY A 23 -3.56 17.78 -43.30
C GLY A 23 -2.48 18.27 -44.26
N ILE A 24 -1.55 17.41 -44.68
CA ILE A 24 -0.53 17.75 -45.67
C ILE A 24 -1.18 18.11 -47.01
N SER A 25 -2.16 17.33 -47.49
CA SER A 25 -2.89 17.62 -48.73
C SER A 25 -3.64 18.96 -48.66
N LEU A 26 -4.23 19.29 -47.50
CA LEU A 26 -4.89 20.58 -47.29
C LEU A 26 -3.90 21.74 -47.29
N PHE A 27 -2.72 21.60 -46.66
CA PHE A 27 -1.67 22.60 -46.73
C PHE A 27 -1.17 22.81 -48.16
N LEU A 28 -0.90 21.72 -48.89
CA LEU A 28 -0.47 21.80 -50.29
C LEU A 28 -1.54 22.45 -51.18
N GLY A 29 -2.81 22.08 -51.01
CA GLY A 29 -3.92 22.71 -51.74
C GLY A 29 -4.07 24.20 -51.41
N ALA A 30 -3.93 24.57 -50.13
CA ALA A 30 -3.95 25.98 -49.70
C ALA A 30 -2.76 26.76 -50.28
N PHE A 31 -1.57 26.17 -50.33
CA PHE A 31 -0.40 26.79 -50.95
C PHE A 31 -0.64 27.05 -52.43
N VAL A 32 -1.17 26.08 -53.19
CA VAL A 32 -1.49 26.26 -54.62
C VAL A 32 -2.50 27.40 -54.84
N LEU A 33 -3.53 27.50 -54.00
CA LEU A 33 -4.56 28.53 -54.14
C LEU A 33 -4.05 29.94 -53.85
N VAL A 34 -3.15 30.07 -52.86
CA VAL A 34 -2.66 31.36 -52.38
C VAL A 34 -1.36 31.77 -53.09
N ASP A 35 -0.69 30.86 -53.81
CA ASP A 35 0.63 31.09 -54.42
C ASP A 35 0.63 32.31 -55.34
N ASN A 36 -0.37 32.42 -56.24
CA ASN A 36 -0.49 33.54 -57.17
C ASN A 36 -0.58 34.90 -56.45
N PHE A 37 -1.21 34.94 -55.28
CA PHE A 37 -1.34 36.15 -54.49
C PHE A 37 -0.02 36.48 -53.77
N ILE A 38 0.61 35.49 -53.11
CA ILE A 38 1.86 35.70 -52.37
C ILE A 38 3.03 36.00 -53.32
N ASN A 39 2.99 35.52 -54.57
CA ASN A 39 3.99 35.79 -55.60
C ASN A 39 4.22 37.28 -55.87
N GLN A 40 3.24 38.14 -55.56
CA GLN A 40 3.37 39.60 -55.69
C GLN A 40 4.19 40.26 -54.58
N PHE A 41 4.33 39.61 -53.43
CA PHE A 41 4.88 40.21 -52.21
C PHE A 41 6.20 39.59 -51.76
N ILE A 42 6.46 38.32 -52.08
CA ILE A 42 7.56 37.54 -51.49
C ILE A 42 8.35 36.77 -52.55
N SER A 43 9.68 36.78 -52.43
CA SER A 43 10.60 36.02 -53.30
C SER A 43 10.39 34.50 -53.19
N LEU A 44 10.76 33.76 -54.24
CA LEU A 44 10.59 32.30 -54.31
C LEU A 44 11.25 31.56 -53.12
N GLU A 45 12.45 31.99 -52.75
CA GLU A 45 13.23 31.38 -51.67
C GLU A 45 12.52 31.48 -50.31
N VAL A 46 11.98 32.66 -49.99
CA VAL A 46 11.30 32.89 -48.71
C VAL A 46 9.99 32.10 -48.63
N LYS A 47 9.24 31.99 -49.74
CA LYS A 47 8.01 31.16 -49.80
C LYS A 47 8.31 29.68 -49.53
N ALA A 48 9.34 29.14 -50.15
CA ALA A 48 9.75 27.74 -49.97
C ALA A 48 10.06 27.43 -48.50
N VAL A 49 10.75 28.36 -47.81
CA VAL A 49 11.02 28.24 -46.37
C VAL A 49 9.72 28.28 -45.56
N ILE A 50 8.82 29.23 -45.81
CA ILE A 50 7.55 29.35 -45.09
C ILE A 50 6.69 28.08 -45.24
N TYR A 51 6.49 27.60 -46.47
CA TYR A 51 5.69 26.40 -46.73
C TYR A 51 6.29 25.16 -46.06
N THR A 52 7.62 25.01 -46.11
CA THR A 52 8.33 23.92 -45.45
C THR A 52 8.14 23.98 -43.93
N VAL A 53 8.28 25.15 -43.32
CA VAL A 53 8.08 25.35 -41.87
C VAL A 53 6.65 25.01 -41.46
N LEU A 54 5.64 25.39 -42.24
CA LEU A 54 4.24 25.07 -41.95
C LEU A 54 3.98 23.55 -42.01
N ILE A 55 4.49 22.86 -43.03
CA ILE A 55 4.36 21.40 -43.14
C ILE A 55 5.09 20.71 -41.97
N LEU A 56 6.33 21.11 -41.66
CA LEU A 56 7.08 20.55 -40.53
C LEU A 56 6.39 20.83 -39.19
N SER A 57 5.78 22.00 -39.02
CA SER A 57 4.99 22.34 -37.83
C SER A 57 3.77 21.42 -37.69
N TRP A 58 3.05 21.15 -38.80
CA TRP A 58 1.94 20.19 -38.81
C TRP A 58 2.39 18.77 -38.47
N ILE A 59 3.48 18.28 -39.09
CA ILE A 59 4.05 16.95 -38.81
C ILE A 59 4.48 16.86 -37.35
N SER A 60 5.13 17.90 -36.81
CA SER A 60 5.55 17.98 -35.41
C SER A 60 4.35 17.97 -34.46
N PHE A 61 3.32 18.77 -34.73
CA PHE A 61 2.07 18.79 -33.97
C PHE A 61 1.36 17.44 -33.97
N TRP A 62 1.24 16.80 -35.14
CA TRP A 62 0.65 15.47 -35.27
C TRP A 62 1.46 14.42 -34.51
N THR A 63 2.78 14.43 -34.67
CA THR A 63 3.73 13.52 -33.99
C THR A 63 3.60 13.68 -32.47
N PHE A 64 3.55 14.92 -32.00
CA PHE A 64 3.33 15.23 -30.59
C PHE A 64 2.00 14.68 -30.09
N LYS A 65 0.90 14.91 -30.81
CA LYS A 65 -0.44 14.41 -30.43
C LYS A 65 -0.56 12.89 -30.49
N LYS A 66 0.21 12.24 -31.36
CA LYS A 66 0.25 10.78 -31.50
C LYS A 66 1.07 10.11 -30.41
N PHE A 67 2.29 10.58 -30.15
CA PHE A 67 3.24 9.87 -29.29
C PHE A 67 3.33 10.42 -27.85
N ARG A 68 2.71 11.57 -27.55
CA ARG A 68 2.69 12.10 -26.19
C ARG A 68 1.73 11.31 -25.32
N LEU A 69 2.29 10.63 -24.34
CA LEU A 69 1.53 10.07 -23.23
C LEU A 69 1.08 11.19 -22.29
N PRO A 70 -0.15 11.11 -21.74
CA PRO A 70 -0.56 11.97 -20.64
C PRO A 70 0.37 11.77 -19.43
N ARG A 71 0.53 12.80 -18.61
CA ARG A 71 1.36 12.73 -17.40
C ARG A 71 0.51 13.09 -16.22
N SER A 72 0.54 12.25 -15.19
CA SER A 72 -0.12 12.49 -13.91
C SER A 72 0.40 13.80 -13.31
N LYS A 73 -0.49 14.58 -12.71
CA LYS A 73 -0.11 15.71 -11.89
C LYS A 73 0.80 15.25 -10.75
N LYS A 74 1.69 16.14 -10.33
CA LYS A 74 2.59 15.90 -9.21
C LYS A 74 1.73 15.74 -7.94
N GLU A 75 2.11 14.81 -7.06
CA GLU A 75 1.46 14.55 -5.77
C GLU A 75 0.06 13.89 -5.83
N GLU A 76 -0.54 13.76 -7.01
CA GLU A 76 -1.77 12.99 -7.19
C GLU A 76 -1.49 11.50 -7.49
N VAL A 77 -2.38 10.63 -7.02
CA VAL A 77 -2.37 9.19 -7.34
C VAL A 77 -2.87 9.00 -8.77
N GLY A 78 -1.96 8.88 -9.74
CA GLY A 78 -2.35 8.55 -11.12
C GLY A 78 -2.94 7.14 -11.25
N ILE A 79 -4.15 7.04 -11.79
CA ILE A 79 -4.88 5.81 -12.12
C ILE A 79 -5.02 5.73 -13.63
N VAL A 80 -4.37 4.77 -14.27
CA VAL A 80 -4.36 4.60 -15.72
C VAL A 80 -5.30 3.48 -16.12
N ILE A 81 -6.18 3.75 -17.08
CA ILE A 81 -7.09 2.78 -17.66
C ILE A 81 -6.79 2.65 -19.14
N SER A 82 -6.45 1.44 -19.57
CA SER A 82 -5.99 1.14 -20.92
C SER A 82 -6.72 -0.08 -21.47
N ILE A 83 -7.95 0.12 -21.90
CA ILE A 83 -8.76 -0.95 -22.49
C ILE A 83 -8.73 -0.80 -24.00
N PHE A 84 -8.26 -1.82 -24.70
CA PHE A 84 -8.27 -1.90 -26.16
C PHE A 84 -9.68 -2.28 -26.65
N SER A 85 -10.11 -1.72 -27.76
CA SER A 85 -11.36 -2.12 -28.43
C SER A 85 -11.10 -2.30 -29.92
N GLU A 86 -11.64 -3.38 -30.49
CA GLU A 86 -11.51 -3.69 -31.93
C GLU A 86 -12.31 -2.71 -32.80
N ASN A 87 -13.42 -2.18 -32.28
CA ASN A 87 -14.33 -1.32 -33.02
C ASN A 87 -14.49 0.06 -32.36
N GLU A 88 -14.47 1.10 -33.19
CA GLU A 88 -14.63 2.46 -32.70
C GLU A 88 -16.00 2.72 -32.03
N LYS A 89 -17.07 2.04 -32.47
CA LYS A 89 -18.38 2.15 -31.81
C LYS A 89 -18.35 1.63 -30.38
N GLU A 90 -17.68 0.49 -30.17
CA GLU A 90 -17.55 -0.13 -28.84
C GLU A 90 -16.68 0.71 -27.94
N ARG A 91 -15.63 1.31 -28.50
CA ARG A 91 -14.78 2.26 -27.81
C ARG A 91 -15.55 3.49 -27.31
N GLN A 92 -16.40 4.07 -28.14
CA GLN A 92 -17.25 5.19 -27.74
C GLN A 92 -18.19 4.80 -26.58
N ARG A 93 -18.82 3.62 -26.66
CA ARG A 93 -19.66 3.08 -25.57
C ARG A 93 -18.87 2.86 -24.29
N LEU A 94 -17.69 2.25 -24.39
CA LEU A 94 -16.80 2.05 -23.25
C LEU A 94 -16.41 3.38 -22.59
N LYS A 95 -16.06 4.41 -23.39
CA LYS A 95 -15.70 5.73 -22.85
C LYS A 95 -16.90 6.42 -22.19
N ALA A 96 -18.09 6.34 -22.79
CA ALA A 96 -19.30 6.96 -22.26
C ALA A 96 -19.81 6.25 -20.99
N ASP A 97 -20.02 4.94 -21.09
CA ASP A 97 -20.74 4.18 -20.06
C ASP A 97 -19.79 3.70 -18.97
N PHE A 98 -18.65 3.08 -19.32
CA PHE A 98 -17.72 2.53 -18.35
C PHE A 98 -16.85 3.63 -17.71
N ILE A 99 -16.14 4.43 -18.52
CA ILE A 99 -15.25 5.48 -17.99
C ILE A 99 -16.04 6.63 -17.36
N GLY A 100 -17.17 7.02 -17.95
CA GLY A 100 -18.05 8.03 -17.38
C GLY A 100 -18.60 7.62 -16.01
N LYS A 101 -19.08 6.37 -15.88
CA LYS A 101 -19.53 5.83 -14.60
C LYS A 101 -18.41 5.79 -13.57
N LEU A 102 -17.24 5.27 -13.96
CA LEU A 102 -16.10 5.14 -13.06
C LEU A 102 -15.63 6.51 -12.55
N LYS A 103 -15.49 7.51 -13.42
CA LYS A 103 -15.16 8.88 -13.02
C LYS A 103 -16.19 9.47 -12.06
N LYS A 104 -17.48 9.26 -12.34
CA LYS A 104 -18.57 9.73 -11.48
C LYS A 104 -18.48 9.10 -10.09
N ASP A 105 -18.26 7.80 -10.00
CA ASP A 105 -18.18 7.07 -8.73
C ASP A 105 -16.96 7.53 -7.91
N PHE A 106 -15.79 7.68 -8.55
CA PHE A 106 -14.60 8.26 -7.89
C PHE A 106 -14.79 9.71 -7.45
N GLN A 107 -15.55 10.51 -8.22
CA GLN A 107 -15.83 11.90 -7.88
C GLN A 107 -16.76 12.01 -6.67
N GLN A 108 -17.84 11.22 -6.64
CA GLN A 108 -18.82 11.21 -5.56
C GLN A 108 -18.20 10.85 -4.20
N GLU A 109 -17.14 10.03 -4.22
CA GLU A 109 -16.43 9.58 -3.03
C GLU A 109 -15.23 10.47 -2.67
N GLY A 110 -15.00 11.56 -3.41
CA GLY A 110 -13.89 12.47 -3.18
C GLY A 110 -12.51 11.86 -3.50
N ILE A 111 -12.44 10.70 -4.17
CA ILE A 111 -11.18 10.05 -4.53
C ILE A 111 -10.43 10.89 -5.57
N LEU A 112 -11.16 11.57 -6.46
CA LEU A 112 -10.56 12.50 -7.43
C LEU A 112 -9.92 13.75 -6.80
N ASN A 113 -10.12 14.01 -5.50
CA ASN A 113 -9.46 15.12 -4.81
C ASN A 113 -7.95 14.88 -4.64
N PHE A 114 -7.51 13.62 -4.71
CA PHE A 114 -6.11 13.22 -4.56
C PHE A 114 -5.66 12.23 -5.65
N SER A 115 -6.48 11.98 -6.68
CA SER A 115 -6.16 11.05 -7.76
C SER A 115 -6.57 11.57 -9.13
N GLU A 116 -5.83 11.15 -10.16
CA GLU A 116 -6.08 11.50 -11.55
C GLU A 116 -6.39 10.25 -12.37
N ILE A 117 -7.57 10.20 -13.00
CA ILE A 117 -7.93 9.10 -13.90
C ILE A 117 -7.51 9.44 -15.32
N ILE A 118 -6.57 8.67 -15.83
CA ILE A 118 -5.97 8.81 -17.15
C ILE A 118 -6.44 7.65 -18.03
N PHE A 119 -7.23 7.96 -19.06
CA PHE A 119 -7.63 6.96 -20.06
C PHE A 119 -6.64 6.97 -21.23
N LEU A 120 -6.00 5.83 -21.52
CA LEU A 120 -5.07 5.72 -22.64
C LEU A 120 -5.79 5.57 -23.98
N LYS A 121 -5.15 6.10 -25.01
CA LYS A 121 -5.61 5.98 -26.39
C LYS A 121 -5.53 4.53 -26.88
N ASN A 122 -6.40 4.13 -27.80
CA ASN A 122 -6.53 2.73 -28.25
C ASN A 122 -5.22 2.16 -28.78
N HIS A 123 -4.42 2.95 -29.50
CA HIS A 123 -3.16 2.48 -30.06
C HIS A 123 -2.11 2.17 -28.99
N PHE A 124 -2.14 2.89 -27.85
CA PHE A 124 -1.31 2.55 -26.69
C PHE A 124 -1.85 1.30 -25.97
N SER A 125 -3.17 1.17 -25.82
CA SER A 125 -3.79 -0.05 -25.29
C SER A 125 -3.45 -1.27 -26.15
N LYS A 126 -3.55 -1.13 -27.49
CA LYS A 126 -3.20 -2.16 -28.47
C LYS A 126 -1.74 -2.60 -28.31
N GLN A 127 -0.82 -1.63 -28.19
CA GLN A 127 0.59 -1.91 -27.97
C GLN A 127 0.85 -2.72 -26.68
N ILE A 128 0.10 -2.48 -25.61
CA ILE A 128 0.21 -3.25 -24.36
C ILE A 128 -0.29 -4.69 -24.57
N ILE A 129 -1.45 -4.86 -25.21
CA ILE A 129 -2.10 -6.17 -25.42
C ILE A 129 -1.34 -7.06 -26.40
N GLU A 130 -0.81 -6.51 -27.48
CA GLU A 130 -0.06 -7.27 -28.50
C GLU A 130 1.38 -7.60 -28.08
N SER A 131 1.83 -7.10 -26.94
CA SER A 131 3.20 -7.35 -26.48
C SER A 131 3.34 -8.70 -25.80
N ASN A 132 4.42 -9.40 -26.12
CA ASN A 132 4.87 -10.57 -25.35
C ASN A 132 5.30 -10.22 -23.90
N ASN A 133 5.57 -8.93 -23.62
CA ASN A 133 5.91 -8.45 -22.28
C ASN A 133 5.15 -7.16 -21.94
N PRO A 134 3.85 -7.25 -21.59
CA PRO A 134 3.02 -6.08 -21.26
C PRO A 134 3.60 -5.27 -20.09
N LYS A 135 4.18 -5.94 -19.09
CA LYS A 135 4.80 -5.30 -17.93
C LYS A 135 5.94 -4.36 -18.32
N GLY A 136 6.83 -4.79 -19.22
CA GLY A 136 7.94 -3.94 -19.69
C GLY A 136 7.44 -2.68 -20.44
N ILE A 137 6.32 -2.79 -21.16
CA ILE A 137 5.69 -1.64 -21.83
C ILE A 137 5.07 -0.69 -20.79
N LEU A 138 4.34 -1.23 -19.81
CA LEU A 138 3.77 -0.43 -18.72
C LEU A 138 4.86 0.29 -17.91
N GLU A 139 5.99 -0.35 -17.64
CA GLU A 139 7.16 0.28 -17.00
C GLU A 139 7.72 1.43 -17.87
N LYS A 140 7.84 1.23 -19.18
CA LYS A 140 8.26 2.28 -20.13
C LYS A 140 7.27 3.44 -20.17
N PHE A 141 5.98 3.16 -20.16
CA PHE A 141 4.93 4.17 -20.09
C PHE A 141 4.96 4.91 -18.77
N ASN A 142 5.14 4.20 -17.65
CA ASN A 142 5.15 4.78 -16.32
C ASN A 142 6.30 5.77 -16.11
N LYS A 143 7.47 5.57 -16.74
CA LYS A 143 8.55 6.57 -16.74
C LYS A 143 8.09 7.96 -17.24
N LYS A 144 7.07 8.00 -18.10
CA LYS A 144 6.48 9.23 -18.66
C LYS A 144 5.20 9.65 -17.94
N ILE A 145 4.31 8.71 -17.68
CA ILE A 145 2.98 8.97 -17.08
C ILE A 145 3.10 9.26 -15.58
N LYS A 146 3.97 8.55 -14.86
CA LYS A 146 4.12 8.58 -13.40
C LYS A 146 2.82 8.24 -12.65
N ALA A 147 2.14 7.19 -13.11
CA ALA A 147 0.95 6.70 -12.43
C ALA A 147 1.32 5.60 -11.42
N HIS A 148 0.43 5.38 -10.45
CA HIS A 148 0.62 4.42 -9.38
C HIS A 148 -0.15 3.14 -9.66
N PHE A 149 -1.26 3.25 -10.40
CA PHE A 149 -2.12 2.12 -10.68
C PHE A 149 -2.50 2.05 -12.15
N TYR A 150 -2.49 0.86 -12.71
CA TYR A 150 -2.81 0.56 -14.09
C TYR A 150 -3.82 -0.59 -14.16
N VAL A 151 -4.92 -0.34 -14.85
CA VAL A 151 -5.85 -1.35 -15.34
C VAL A 151 -5.75 -1.39 -16.84
N TRP A 152 -5.44 -2.54 -17.44
CA TRP A 152 -5.46 -2.71 -18.88
C TRP A 152 -6.18 -3.98 -19.27
N GLY A 153 -6.52 -4.07 -20.55
CA GLY A 153 -7.25 -5.20 -21.07
C GLY A 153 -7.79 -4.92 -22.46
N ASP A 154 -8.77 -5.71 -22.87
CA ASP A 154 -9.46 -5.55 -24.14
C ASP A 154 -10.95 -5.82 -23.99
N VAL A 155 -11.74 -5.20 -24.87
CA VAL A 155 -13.14 -5.52 -25.08
C VAL A 155 -13.31 -6.12 -26.46
N LYS A 156 -13.93 -7.30 -26.51
CA LYS A 156 -14.24 -8.02 -27.74
C LYS A 156 -15.73 -8.32 -27.79
N LYS A 157 -16.32 -8.17 -28.97
CA LYS A 157 -17.66 -8.65 -29.26
C LYS A 157 -17.57 -9.96 -30.03
N ARG A 158 -18.20 -11.02 -29.54
CA ARG A 158 -18.20 -12.36 -30.15
C ARG A 158 -19.59 -12.99 -30.05
N THR A 159 -19.93 -13.82 -31.03
CA THR A 159 -21.10 -14.70 -30.97
C THR A 159 -20.80 -15.86 -30.03
N ASP A 160 -21.69 -16.10 -29.06
CA ASP A 160 -21.55 -17.19 -28.08
C ASP A 160 -22.72 -18.19 -28.23
N GLY A 161 -22.57 -19.08 -29.20
CA GLY A 161 -23.59 -20.08 -29.56
C GLY A 161 -24.96 -19.47 -29.84
N ASP A 162 -26.00 -20.12 -29.32
CA ASP A 162 -27.40 -19.73 -29.50
C ASP A 162 -27.81 -18.52 -28.64
N GLU A 163 -26.97 -18.08 -27.71
CA GLU A 163 -27.28 -16.94 -26.82
C GLU A 163 -27.10 -15.57 -27.51
N GLY A 164 -26.54 -15.56 -28.72
CA GLY A 164 -26.31 -14.37 -29.54
C GLY A 164 -24.97 -13.70 -29.24
N GLU A 165 -24.89 -12.39 -29.50
CA GLU A 165 -23.65 -11.62 -29.35
C GLU A 165 -23.41 -11.20 -27.89
N LYS A 166 -22.20 -11.46 -27.39
CA LYS A 166 -21.70 -11.05 -26.07
C LYS A 166 -20.50 -10.13 -26.18
N TYR A 167 -20.36 -9.28 -25.19
CA TYR A 167 -19.13 -8.57 -24.89
C TYR A 167 -18.31 -9.38 -23.90
N PHE A 168 -17.01 -9.46 -24.15
CA PHE A 168 -15.99 -10.02 -23.27
C PHE A 168 -15.00 -8.91 -22.93
N LEU A 169 -14.98 -8.52 -21.66
CA LEU A 169 -14.07 -7.50 -21.14
C LEU A 169 -13.01 -8.19 -20.30
N ASN A 170 -11.78 -8.19 -20.78
CA ASN A 170 -10.66 -8.70 -20.01
C ASN A 170 -10.03 -7.59 -19.21
N PHE A 171 -9.55 -7.91 -18.01
CA PHE A 171 -8.83 -6.97 -17.16
C PHE A 171 -7.56 -7.61 -16.60
N GLN A 172 -6.54 -6.77 -16.50
CA GLN A 172 -5.29 -7.04 -15.82
C GLN A 172 -4.88 -5.79 -15.05
N GLY A 173 -4.07 -6.00 -14.02
CA GLY A 173 -3.77 -5.02 -13.00
C GLY A 173 -2.28 -4.91 -12.69
N TYR A 174 -1.80 -3.68 -12.48
CA TYR A 174 -0.38 -3.41 -12.21
C TYR A 174 -0.28 -2.20 -11.28
N VAL A 175 0.46 -2.39 -10.18
CA VAL A 175 0.68 -1.36 -9.17
C VAL A 175 2.16 -1.02 -9.14
N VAL A 176 2.42 0.28 -9.07
CA VAL A 176 3.74 0.83 -8.83
C VAL A 176 3.80 1.24 -7.37
N HIS A 177 4.63 0.55 -6.60
CA HIS A 177 4.84 0.83 -5.18
C HIS A 177 6.34 1.05 -4.91
N LYS A 178 6.67 1.61 -3.73
CA LYS A 178 8.05 1.66 -3.24
C LYS A 178 8.62 0.23 -3.12
N PRO A 179 9.94 0.02 -3.19
CA PRO A 179 10.52 -1.31 -3.00
C PRO A 179 10.02 -1.93 -1.68
N ILE A 180 9.42 -3.11 -1.78
CA ILE A 180 8.96 -3.93 -0.65
C ILE A 180 9.54 -5.34 -0.80
N SER A 181 9.42 -6.14 0.25
CA SER A 181 9.86 -7.54 0.20
C SER A 181 9.11 -8.29 -0.91
N GLN A 182 9.81 -9.21 -1.57
CA GLN A 182 9.24 -10.01 -2.66
C GLN A 182 8.02 -10.82 -2.18
N ASN A 183 8.04 -11.32 -0.95
CA ASN A 183 6.92 -12.04 -0.35
C ASN A 183 5.68 -11.16 -0.23
N LEU A 184 5.81 -9.93 0.28
CA LEU A 184 4.69 -8.99 0.39
C LEU A 184 4.18 -8.57 -0.99
N SER A 185 5.08 -8.33 -1.95
CA SER A 185 4.69 -8.01 -3.34
C SER A 185 3.90 -9.15 -3.99
N GLN A 186 4.30 -10.41 -3.76
CA GLN A 186 3.56 -11.58 -4.23
C GLN A 186 2.20 -11.74 -3.55
N GLU A 187 2.11 -11.47 -2.25
CA GLU A 187 0.85 -11.49 -1.50
C GLU A 187 -0.13 -10.45 -2.05
N ILE A 188 0.31 -9.20 -2.20
CA ILE A 188 -0.48 -8.12 -2.79
C ILE A 188 -0.91 -8.47 -4.21
N SER A 189 -0.01 -9.05 -5.02
CA SER A 189 -0.32 -9.48 -6.39
C SER A 189 -1.40 -10.57 -6.44
N ARG A 190 -1.36 -11.55 -5.52
CA ARG A 190 -2.39 -12.57 -5.39
C ARG A 190 -3.73 -11.99 -4.93
N ASP A 191 -3.69 -11.02 -4.04
CA ASP A 191 -4.91 -10.33 -3.61
C ASP A 191 -5.52 -9.56 -4.78
N PHE A 192 -4.67 -8.94 -5.58
CA PHE A 192 -5.06 -8.23 -6.79
C PHE A 192 -5.85 -9.07 -7.77
N SER A 193 -5.31 -10.24 -8.11
CA SER A 193 -5.90 -11.12 -9.11
C SER A 193 -7.22 -11.74 -8.64
N LYS A 194 -7.45 -11.77 -7.33
CA LYS A 194 -8.75 -12.16 -6.75
C LYS A 194 -9.76 -11.04 -6.83
N VAL A 195 -9.31 -9.80 -6.64
CA VAL A 195 -10.17 -8.62 -6.52
C VAL A 195 -10.66 -8.12 -7.89
N LEU A 196 -9.75 -8.07 -8.86
CA LEU A 196 -10.06 -7.64 -10.23
C LEU A 196 -10.32 -8.90 -11.08
N PRO A 197 -11.58 -9.17 -11.51
CA PRO A 197 -11.85 -10.33 -12.34
C PRO A 197 -11.08 -10.24 -13.65
N SER A 198 -10.47 -11.34 -14.06
CA SER A 198 -9.71 -11.40 -15.32
C SER A 198 -10.58 -11.20 -16.55
N GLU A 199 -11.86 -11.61 -16.47
CA GLU A 199 -12.85 -11.45 -17.52
C GLU A 199 -14.23 -11.16 -16.92
N VAL A 200 -14.98 -10.26 -17.56
CA VAL A 200 -16.42 -10.08 -17.35
C VAL A 200 -17.11 -10.16 -18.71
N ASN A 201 -18.14 -10.99 -18.82
CA ASN A 201 -18.93 -11.09 -20.05
C ASN A 201 -20.42 -10.80 -19.82
N PHE A 202 -21.07 -10.25 -20.86
CA PHE A 202 -22.48 -9.94 -20.85
C PHE A 202 -23.06 -9.83 -22.26
N LEU A 203 -24.35 -10.13 -22.41
CA LEU A 203 -25.08 -10.05 -23.68
C LEU A 203 -25.13 -8.60 -24.21
N GLU A 204 -25.01 -8.41 -25.52
CA GLU A 204 -25.05 -7.07 -26.14
C GLU A 204 -26.32 -6.30 -25.80
N LYS A 205 -27.48 -6.98 -25.74
CA LYS A 205 -28.76 -6.40 -25.33
C LYS A 205 -28.75 -5.81 -23.91
N ARG A 206 -27.75 -6.17 -23.08
CA ARG A 206 -27.51 -5.66 -21.73
C ARG A 206 -26.24 -4.82 -21.64
N SER A 207 -25.68 -4.38 -22.77
CA SER A 207 -24.36 -3.72 -22.81
C SER A 207 -24.23 -2.53 -21.88
N PHE A 208 -25.21 -1.63 -21.85
CA PHE A 208 -25.20 -0.49 -20.93
C PHE A 208 -25.05 -0.91 -19.46
N ARG A 209 -25.91 -1.83 -18.99
CA ARG A 209 -25.85 -2.35 -17.60
C ARG A 209 -24.59 -3.17 -17.35
N GLY A 210 -24.11 -3.90 -18.37
CA GLY A 210 -22.88 -4.68 -18.31
C GLY A 210 -21.67 -3.79 -18.10
N PHE A 211 -21.51 -2.74 -18.90
CA PHE A 211 -20.44 -1.76 -18.74
C PHE A 211 -20.52 -1.04 -17.38
N GLU A 212 -21.72 -0.64 -16.94
CA GLU A 212 -21.90 -0.02 -15.63
C GLU A 212 -21.51 -0.97 -14.47
N ALA A 213 -21.91 -2.24 -14.56
CA ALA A 213 -21.56 -3.26 -13.57
C ALA A 213 -20.05 -3.54 -13.55
N SER A 214 -19.43 -3.69 -14.72
CA SER A 214 -17.97 -3.84 -14.84
C SER A 214 -17.25 -2.61 -14.28
N ALA A 215 -17.74 -1.40 -14.54
CA ALA A 215 -17.16 -0.18 -13.99
C ALA A 215 -17.23 -0.17 -12.46
N LYS A 216 -18.35 -0.60 -11.87
CA LYS A 216 -18.48 -0.74 -10.41
C LYS A 216 -17.51 -1.78 -9.84
N ILE A 217 -17.32 -2.91 -10.52
CA ILE A 217 -16.35 -3.93 -10.06
C ILE A 217 -14.93 -3.34 -10.10
N VAL A 218 -14.54 -2.71 -11.21
CA VAL A 218 -13.22 -2.06 -11.34
C VAL A 218 -13.05 -0.94 -10.32
N HIS A 219 -14.10 -0.16 -10.04
CA HIS A 219 -14.11 0.87 -8.99
C HIS A 219 -13.80 0.29 -7.61
N LEU A 220 -14.55 -0.73 -7.19
CA LEU A 220 -14.36 -1.40 -5.90
C LEU A 220 -12.96 -2.01 -5.80
N ALA A 221 -12.53 -2.67 -6.87
CA ALA A 221 -11.20 -3.25 -6.98
C ALA A 221 -10.11 -2.20 -6.81
N THR A 222 -10.18 -1.14 -7.61
CA THR A 222 -9.22 -0.02 -7.58
C THR A 222 -9.14 0.60 -6.19
N LYS A 223 -10.27 0.83 -5.52
CA LYS A 223 -10.33 1.43 -4.19
C LYS A 223 -9.63 0.55 -3.14
N TYR A 224 -9.85 -0.76 -3.19
CA TYR A 224 -9.20 -1.73 -2.28
C TYR A 224 -7.69 -1.73 -2.51
N ILE A 225 -7.32 -1.79 -3.77
CA ILE A 225 -5.95 -1.82 -4.25
C ILE A 225 -5.17 -0.57 -3.83
N ILE A 226 -5.74 0.61 -4.04
CA ILE A 226 -5.12 1.88 -3.66
C ILE A 226 -5.04 1.99 -2.14
N GLY A 227 -6.04 1.50 -1.41
CA GLY A 227 -6.02 1.43 0.05
C GLY A 227 -4.85 0.59 0.57
N VAL A 228 -4.69 -0.63 0.06
CA VAL A 228 -3.56 -1.51 0.39
C VAL A 228 -2.23 -0.85 0.02
N ALA A 229 -2.12 -0.26 -1.18
CA ALA A 229 -0.90 0.41 -1.62
C ALA A 229 -0.55 1.64 -0.75
N ALA A 230 -1.55 2.41 -0.32
CA ALA A 230 -1.39 3.54 0.60
C ALA A 230 -0.89 3.06 1.97
N PHE A 231 -1.49 2.00 2.50
CA PHE A 231 -1.09 1.43 3.79
C PHE A 231 0.37 0.95 3.77
N VAL A 232 0.75 0.18 2.74
CA VAL A 232 2.12 -0.31 2.54
C VAL A 232 3.12 0.83 2.28
N SER A 233 2.63 1.98 1.79
CA SER A 233 3.43 3.19 1.59
C SER A 233 3.54 4.07 2.84
N ASN A 234 3.08 3.57 3.99
CA ASN A 234 3.01 4.25 5.29
C ASN A 234 2.03 5.45 5.33
N ASP A 235 0.92 5.39 4.59
CA ASP A 235 -0.22 6.31 4.73
C ASP A 235 -1.47 5.56 5.21
N PRO A 236 -1.54 5.22 6.52
CA PRO A 236 -2.67 4.49 7.07
C PRO A 236 -3.96 5.32 7.12
N ARG A 237 -3.89 6.67 7.05
CA ARG A 237 -5.09 7.51 7.09
C ARG A 237 -5.84 7.46 5.77
N LEU A 238 -5.11 7.59 4.66
CA LEU A 238 -5.70 7.45 3.33
C LEU A 238 -6.25 6.02 3.13
N ALA A 239 -5.49 5.02 3.55
CA ALA A 239 -5.94 3.62 3.51
C ALA A 239 -7.25 3.41 4.28
N LEU A 240 -7.33 3.92 5.52
CA LEU A 240 -8.53 3.85 6.36
C LEU A 240 -9.73 4.54 5.71
N GLN A 241 -9.55 5.71 5.10
CA GLN A 241 -10.61 6.40 4.38
C GLN A 241 -11.14 5.56 3.22
N LEU A 242 -10.25 4.95 2.43
CA LEU A 242 -10.61 4.10 1.29
C LEU A 242 -11.30 2.81 1.74
N HIS A 243 -10.78 2.12 2.75
CA HIS A 243 -11.37 0.84 3.20
C HIS A 243 -12.67 1.02 3.98
N ASN A 244 -12.85 2.09 4.76
CA ASN A 244 -14.14 2.40 5.38
C ASN A 244 -15.22 2.66 4.31
N GLY A 245 -14.90 3.47 3.29
CA GLY A 245 -15.83 3.70 2.20
C GLY A 245 -16.17 2.41 1.44
N LEU A 246 -15.25 1.45 1.33
CA LEU A 246 -15.55 0.12 0.78
C LEU A 246 -16.46 -0.71 1.67
N LYS A 247 -16.20 -0.71 2.98
CA LYS A 247 -17.02 -1.43 3.97
C LYS A 247 -18.49 -1.02 3.87
N GLU A 248 -18.76 0.28 3.76
CA GLU A 248 -20.09 0.84 3.57
C GLU A 248 -20.72 0.39 2.25
N GLN A 249 -19.96 0.43 1.15
CA GLN A 249 -20.44 0.03 -0.18
C GLN A 249 -20.79 -1.44 -0.25
N PHE A 250 -19.99 -2.33 0.34
CA PHE A 250 -20.28 -3.76 0.36
C PHE A 250 -21.59 -4.10 1.06
N ASN A 251 -22.05 -3.27 2.00
CA ASN A 251 -23.35 -3.47 2.64
C ASN A 251 -24.54 -3.12 1.72
N THR A 252 -24.29 -2.31 0.68
CA THR A 252 -25.30 -1.90 -0.32
C THR A 252 -25.51 -2.96 -1.42
N PHE A 253 -24.49 -3.78 -1.73
CA PHE A 253 -24.60 -4.83 -2.75
C PHE A 253 -25.19 -6.13 -2.16
N LYS A 254 -26.36 -6.58 -2.67
CA LYS A 254 -26.97 -7.86 -2.30
C LYS A 254 -27.57 -8.58 -3.52
N PRO A 255 -27.06 -9.76 -3.91
CA PRO A 255 -25.87 -10.47 -3.41
C PRO A 255 -24.56 -9.89 -3.98
N LEU A 256 -23.46 -10.05 -3.22
CA LEU A 256 -22.12 -9.74 -3.71
C LEU A 256 -21.61 -10.87 -4.63
N PRO A 257 -20.88 -10.56 -5.70
CA PRO A 257 -20.16 -11.57 -6.46
C PRO A 257 -19.19 -12.36 -5.55
N PRO A 258 -19.04 -13.68 -5.73
CA PRO A 258 -18.20 -14.51 -4.86
C PRO A 258 -16.76 -14.01 -4.70
N HIS A 259 -16.15 -13.50 -5.79
CA HIS A 259 -14.79 -12.95 -5.76
C HIS A 259 -14.66 -11.69 -4.89
N ILE A 260 -15.74 -10.93 -4.71
CA ILE A 260 -15.77 -9.73 -3.85
C ILE A 260 -16.01 -10.12 -2.38
N GLN A 261 -16.61 -11.27 -2.11
CA GLN A 261 -16.91 -11.71 -0.74
C GLN A 261 -15.63 -11.96 0.08
N GLU A 262 -14.58 -12.50 -0.54
CA GLU A 262 -13.28 -12.68 0.12
C GLU A 262 -12.70 -11.33 0.57
N ILE A 263 -12.80 -10.31 -0.29
CA ILE A 263 -12.35 -8.94 0.00
C ILE A 263 -13.13 -8.37 1.18
N ARG A 264 -14.46 -8.49 1.14
CA ARG A 264 -15.34 -8.00 2.21
C ARG A 264 -14.93 -8.55 3.58
N ASN A 265 -14.60 -9.84 3.63
CA ASN A 265 -14.18 -10.49 4.89
C ASN A 265 -12.81 -10.01 5.38
N ARG A 266 -11.96 -9.50 4.48
CA ARG A 266 -10.64 -8.97 4.80
C ARG A 266 -10.63 -7.50 5.20
N ILE A 267 -11.59 -6.70 4.73
CA ILE A 267 -11.66 -5.27 5.02
C ILE A 267 -11.59 -4.96 6.54
N PRO A 268 -12.31 -5.65 7.43
CA PRO A 268 -12.19 -5.41 8.87
C PRO A 268 -10.78 -5.63 9.42
N ILE A 269 -10.06 -6.61 8.88
CA ILE A 269 -8.67 -6.89 9.28
C ILE A 269 -7.76 -5.72 8.88
N LEU A 270 -7.89 -5.22 7.64
CA LEU A 270 -7.11 -4.08 7.15
C LEU A 270 -7.41 -2.79 7.91
N ILE A 271 -8.70 -2.47 8.12
CA ILE A 271 -9.13 -1.31 8.88
C ILE A 271 -8.56 -1.37 10.30
N SER A 272 -8.61 -2.53 10.94
CA SER A 272 -8.05 -2.72 12.28
C SER A 272 -6.54 -2.47 12.31
N ASP A 273 -5.78 -2.97 11.33
CA ASP A 273 -4.34 -2.73 11.21
C ASP A 273 -4.03 -1.24 10.98
N GLU A 274 -4.79 -0.56 10.12
CA GLU A 274 -4.66 0.88 9.86
C GLU A 274 -4.91 1.71 11.11
N LEU A 275 -5.99 1.42 11.84
CA LEU A 275 -6.32 2.05 13.11
C LEU A 275 -5.22 1.83 14.15
N PHE A 276 -4.65 0.62 14.21
CA PHE A 276 -3.51 0.32 15.08
C PHE A 276 -2.28 1.19 14.75
N TRP A 277 -1.91 1.32 13.48
CA TRP A 277 -0.77 2.16 13.08
C TRP A 277 -1.02 3.64 13.36
N ILE A 278 -2.26 4.12 13.20
CA ILE A 278 -2.64 5.48 13.60
C ILE A 278 -2.53 5.66 15.12
N ALA A 279 -3.00 4.69 15.91
CA ALA A 279 -2.87 4.71 17.37
C ALA A 279 -1.40 4.75 17.81
N LYS A 280 -0.54 3.95 17.17
CA LYS A 280 0.90 3.93 17.41
C LYS A 280 1.54 5.29 17.13
N TRP A 281 1.18 5.94 16.01
CA TRP A 281 1.67 7.28 15.71
C TRP A 281 1.27 8.29 16.79
N TYR A 282 0.01 8.26 17.26
CA TYR A 282 -0.42 9.13 18.36
C TYR A 282 0.30 8.82 19.67
N PHE A 283 0.61 7.55 19.94
CA PHE A 283 1.32 7.13 21.14
C PHE A 283 2.74 7.69 21.16
N GLU A 284 3.45 7.58 20.04
CA GLU A 284 4.80 8.13 19.86
C GLU A 284 4.85 9.67 19.97
N ASN A 285 3.72 10.34 19.70
CA ASN A 285 3.57 11.80 19.83
C ASN A 285 2.90 12.21 21.17
N ASN A 286 2.84 11.30 22.15
CA ASN A 286 2.26 11.53 23.49
C ASN A 286 0.78 11.99 23.50
N ASN A 287 0.00 11.70 22.46
CA ASN A 287 -1.43 12.01 22.41
C ASN A 287 -2.26 10.81 22.86
N ILE A 288 -2.29 10.58 24.18
CA ILE A 288 -2.82 9.37 24.79
C ILE A 288 -4.33 9.20 24.59
N GLU A 289 -5.11 10.28 24.65
CA GLU A 289 -6.56 10.26 24.40
C GLU A 289 -6.87 9.64 23.04
N LYS A 290 -6.22 10.14 21.97
CA LYS A 290 -6.41 9.61 20.63
C LYS A 290 -5.86 8.20 20.48
N THR A 291 -4.73 7.87 21.13
CA THR A 291 -4.23 6.50 21.13
C THR A 291 -5.27 5.53 21.66
N LYS A 292 -5.90 5.83 22.81
CA LYS A 292 -6.94 4.99 23.42
C LYS A 292 -8.18 4.89 22.53
N GLU A 293 -8.59 5.99 21.90
CA GLU A 293 -9.70 5.99 20.94
C GLU A 293 -9.43 5.04 19.76
N PHE A 294 -8.28 5.20 19.09
CA PHE A 294 -7.95 4.44 17.90
C PHE A 294 -7.64 2.96 18.20
N ILE A 295 -7.02 2.67 19.35
CA ILE A 295 -6.75 1.28 19.74
C ILE A 295 -8.04 0.51 20.05
N GLN A 296 -9.01 1.17 20.70
CA GLN A 296 -10.30 0.55 20.97
C GLN A 296 -11.05 0.28 19.67
N LYS A 297 -11.10 1.27 18.75
CA LYS A 297 -11.67 1.08 17.41
C LYS A 297 -11.00 -0.06 16.64
N SER A 298 -9.68 -0.18 16.73
CA SER A 298 -8.92 -1.28 16.09
C SER A 298 -9.36 -2.65 16.61
N ILE A 299 -9.52 -2.80 17.93
CA ILE A 299 -9.98 -4.04 18.57
C ILE A 299 -11.45 -4.34 18.25
N ASP A 300 -12.31 -3.32 18.25
CA ASP A 300 -13.73 -3.47 17.93
C ASP A 300 -13.92 -3.94 16.47
N GLU A 301 -13.10 -3.45 15.55
CA GLU A 301 -13.13 -3.88 14.15
C GLU A 301 -12.60 -5.30 13.96
N ASN A 302 -11.50 -5.65 14.63
CA ASN A 302 -10.95 -7.00 14.62
C ASN A 302 -10.27 -7.32 15.97
N ASN A 303 -10.99 -8.08 16.79
CA ASN A 303 -10.52 -8.50 18.11
C ASN A 303 -9.28 -9.42 18.04
N ASN A 304 -8.93 -9.94 16.87
CA ASN A 304 -7.76 -10.79 16.68
C ASN A 304 -6.49 -9.99 16.33
N ASN A 305 -6.52 -8.65 16.41
CA ASN A 305 -5.35 -7.83 16.09
C ASN A 305 -4.27 -7.92 17.18
N TYR A 306 -3.22 -8.67 16.89
CA TYR A 306 -2.08 -8.88 17.79
C TYR A 306 -1.39 -7.56 18.21
N GLY A 307 -1.10 -6.69 17.23
CA GLY A 307 -0.42 -5.42 17.47
C GLY A 307 -1.25 -4.49 18.35
N ALA A 308 -2.57 -4.46 18.12
CA ALA A 308 -3.49 -3.66 18.91
C ALA A 308 -3.48 -4.06 20.39
N TRP A 309 -3.55 -5.37 20.68
CA TRP A 309 -3.52 -5.87 22.06
C TRP A 309 -2.17 -5.64 22.76
N LEU A 310 -1.06 -5.70 22.03
CA LEU A 310 0.26 -5.37 22.59
C LEU A 310 0.36 -3.89 22.98
N LEU A 311 -0.04 -2.99 22.07
CA LEU A 311 -0.01 -1.55 22.36
C LEU A 311 -0.99 -1.20 23.47
N LYS A 312 -2.16 -1.85 23.53
CA LYS A 312 -3.08 -1.72 24.68
C LYS A 312 -2.41 -2.12 25.98
N ALA A 313 -1.69 -3.25 26.03
CA ALA A 313 -0.97 -3.66 27.23
C ALA A 313 0.10 -2.63 27.67
N MET A 314 0.76 -1.97 26.71
CA MET A 314 1.70 -0.89 27.01
C MET A 314 0.98 0.32 27.61
N ILE A 315 -0.18 0.72 27.06
CA ILE A 315 -1.00 1.83 27.59
C ILE A 315 -1.50 1.50 29.00
N ASP A 316 -2.09 0.31 29.18
CA ASP A 316 -2.61 -0.15 30.47
C ASP A 316 -1.51 -0.06 31.56
N PHE A 317 -0.25 -0.37 31.19
CA PHE A 317 0.90 -0.26 32.08
C PHE A 317 1.40 1.19 32.26
N SER A 318 1.81 1.87 31.17
CA SER A 318 2.60 3.10 31.25
C SER A 318 1.76 4.36 31.47
N VAL A 319 0.47 4.31 31.13
CA VAL A 319 -0.46 5.44 31.30
C VAL A 319 -1.36 5.17 32.49
N ASP A 320 -2.03 4.02 32.49
CA ASP A 320 -3.07 3.74 33.47
C ASP A 320 -2.53 3.15 34.78
N ASN A 321 -1.23 2.83 34.81
CA ASN A 321 -0.54 2.19 35.93
C ASN A 321 -1.26 0.91 36.41
N ASN A 322 -1.97 0.23 35.50
CA ASN A 322 -2.77 -0.95 35.79
C ASN A 322 -2.10 -2.21 35.25
N ILE A 323 -1.27 -2.80 36.11
CA ILE A 323 -0.44 -3.96 35.77
C ILE A 323 -1.30 -5.20 35.47
N ASP A 324 -2.43 -5.37 36.16
CA ASP A 324 -3.29 -6.54 35.98
C ASP A 324 -4.03 -6.49 34.64
N GLU A 325 -4.51 -5.32 34.22
CA GLU A 325 -5.07 -5.14 32.87
C GLU A 325 -3.99 -5.28 31.80
N ALA A 326 -2.79 -4.75 32.01
CA ALA A 326 -1.67 -4.95 31.09
C ALA A 326 -1.33 -6.44 30.88
N LEU A 327 -1.37 -7.25 31.95
CA LEU A 327 -1.22 -8.71 31.87
C LEU A 327 -2.38 -9.38 31.13
N LYS A 328 -3.63 -8.94 31.36
CA LYS A 328 -4.80 -9.46 30.60
C LYS A 328 -4.68 -9.16 29.11
N SER A 329 -4.35 -7.91 28.75
CA SER A 329 -4.13 -7.49 27.35
C SER A 329 -2.97 -8.27 26.71
N THR A 330 -1.88 -8.49 27.45
CA THR A 330 -0.74 -9.31 26.96
C THR A 330 -1.15 -10.77 26.72
N LYS A 331 -1.97 -11.35 27.61
CA LYS A 331 -2.52 -12.70 27.43
C LYS A 331 -3.48 -12.78 26.25
N LYS A 332 -4.24 -11.72 25.96
CA LYS A 332 -5.06 -11.62 24.75
C LYS A 332 -4.18 -11.59 23.50
N ALA A 333 -3.15 -10.75 23.46
CA ALA A 333 -2.18 -10.72 22.36
C ALA A 333 -1.57 -12.11 22.11
N ARG A 334 -1.16 -12.81 23.16
CA ARG A 334 -0.65 -14.19 23.07
C ARG A 334 -1.60 -15.13 22.32
N GLY A 335 -2.92 -14.99 22.46
CA GLY A 335 -3.90 -15.84 21.79
C GLY A 335 -3.94 -15.68 20.27
N TYR A 336 -3.45 -14.55 19.75
CA TYR A 336 -3.50 -14.19 18.33
C TYR A 336 -2.13 -14.12 17.67
N THR A 337 -1.08 -14.51 18.38
CA THR A 337 0.24 -14.60 17.77
C THR A 337 0.28 -15.69 16.70
N LYS A 338 0.93 -15.39 15.59
CA LYS A 338 1.29 -16.38 14.56
C LYS A 338 2.71 -16.88 14.82
N ASN A 339 3.70 -16.06 14.46
CA ASN A 339 5.14 -16.38 14.53
C ASN A 339 5.95 -15.30 15.26
N SER A 340 5.29 -14.53 16.12
CA SER A 340 5.87 -13.36 16.79
C SER A 340 5.79 -13.55 18.31
N TYR A 341 6.82 -13.10 19.03
CA TYR A 341 6.97 -13.44 20.45
C TYR A 341 7.19 -12.21 21.34
N GLU A 342 6.91 -11.02 20.84
CA GLU A 342 7.02 -9.75 21.58
C GLU A 342 6.16 -9.77 22.85
N TRP A 343 4.99 -10.41 22.83
CA TRP A 343 4.14 -10.58 24.02
C TRP A 343 4.86 -11.25 25.20
N ARG A 344 5.85 -12.13 24.95
CA ARG A 344 6.61 -12.77 26.03
C ARG A 344 7.54 -11.79 26.73
N TYR A 345 8.07 -10.81 26.01
CA TYR A 345 8.90 -9.76 26.58
C TYR A 345 8.04 -8.83 27.45
N ASN A 346 6.86 -8.44 26.97
CA ASN A 346 5.89 -7.68 27.76
C ASN A 346 5.48 -8.46 29.02
N GLU A 347 5.14 -9.74 28.90
CA GLU A 347 4.73 -10.55 30.05
C GLU A 347 5.87 -10.75 31.06
N ALA A 348 7.10 -11.00 30.59
CA ALA A 348 8.27 -11.14 31.46
C ALA A 348 8.56 -9.84 32.21
N PHE A 349 8.54 -8.70 31.50
CA PHE A 349 8.67 -7.38 32.09
C PHE A 349 7.62 -7.14 33.18
N LEU A 350 6.35 -7.44 32.91
CA LEU A 350 5.28 -7.25 33.88
C LEU A 350 5.46 -8.13 35.13
N TYR A 351 5.94 -9.38 35.00
CA TYR A 351 6.27 -10.20 36.17
C TYR A 351 7.47 -9.68 36.96
N PHE A 352 8.52 -9.17 36.30
CA PHE A 352 9.62 -8.48 37.00
C PHE A 352 9.11 -7.25 37.74
N TRP A 353 8.21 -6.48 37.12
CA TRP A 353 7.61 -5.30 37.74
C TRP A 353 6.78 -5.63 38.98
N LYS A 354 6.00 -6.73 38.94
CA LYS A 354 5.23 -7.29 40.07
C LYS A 354 6.08 -8.06 41.09
N GLU A 355 7.38 -8.20 40.84
CA GLU A 355 8.30 -8.95 41.71
C GLU A 355 7.98 -10.46 41.79
N ASP A 356 7.27 -10.99 40.78
CA ASP A 356 7.02 -12.43 40.59
C ASP A 356 8.18 -13.06 39.79
N TYR A 357 9.33 -13.19 40.47
CA TYR A 357 10.58 -13.61 39.84
C TYR A 357 10.53 -15.04 39.31
N THR A 358 9.73 -15.92 39.93
CA THR A 358 9.58 -17.31 39.49
C THR A 358 8.93 -17.37 38.10
N ASN A 359 7.83 -16.64 37.90
CA ASN A 359 7.19 -16.59 36.58
C ASN A 359 8.02 -15.83 35.55
N ALA A 360 8.68 -14.74 35.97
CA ALA A 360 9.60 -13.99 35.11
C ALA A 360 10.73 -14.88 34.57
N LEU A 361 11.44 -15.61 35.45
CA LEU A 361 12.53 -16.52 35.06
C LEU A 361 12.05 -17.65 34.14
N ARG A 362 10.83 -18.17 34.36
CA ARG A 362 10.24 -19.19 33.47
C ARG A 362 10.04 -18.64 32.06
N LEU A 363 9.63 -17.38 31.92
CA LEU A 363 9.53 -16.72 30.61
C LEU A 363 10.92 -16.44 30.03
N CYS A 364 11.89 -16.01 30.83
CA CYS A 364 13.27 -15.82 30.39
C CYS A 364 13.84 -17.09 29.72
N GLN A 365 13.62 -18.27 30.31
CA GLN A 365 14.06 -19.54 29.71
C GLN A 365 13.39 -19.83 28.37
N LYS A 366 12.12 -19.45 28.20
CA LYS A 366 11.42 -19.59 26.92
C LYS A 366 11.97 -18.59 25.89
N ILE A 367 12.22 -17.36 26.31
CA ILE A 367 12.81 -16.31 25.47
C ILE A 367 14.20 -16.75 25.00
N LYS A 368 15.07 -17.25 25.88
CA LYS A 368 16.39 -17.78 25.52
C LYS A 368 16.37 -18.81 24.38
N LYS A 369 15.33 -19.65 24.30
CA LYS A 369 15.23 -20.74 23.31
C LYS A 369 14.55 -20.35 22.00
N GLN A 370 13.71 -19.31 22.01
CA GLN A 370 12.98 -18.88 20.81
C GLN A 370 13.87 -18.02 19.92
N ASN A 371 13.54 -17.86 18.63
CA ASN A 371 14.08 -16.81 17.75
C ASN A 371 13.00 -16.47 16.72
N TYR A 372 12.95 -15.23 16.25
CA TYR A 372 12.02 -14.77 15.21
C TYR A 372 12.60 -13.59 14.44
N LEU A 373 12.02 -13.29 13.26
CA LEU A 373 12.59 -12.37 12.27
C LEU A 373 12.94 -10.98 12.82
N THR A 374 12.13 -10.46 13.74
CA THR A 374 12.23 -9.10 14.29
C THR A 374 12.80 -9.06 15.71
N GLU A 375 13.34 -10.19 16.22
CA GLU A 375 13.74 -10.30 17.63
C GLU A 375 14.81 -9.27 18.04
N GLU A 376 15.76 -8.96 17.17
CA GLU A 376 16.82 -7.98 17.46
C GLU A 376 16.22 -6.58 17.72
N VAL A 377 15.21 -6.18 16.93
CA VAL A 377 14.52 -4.89 17.09
C VAL A 377 13.79 -4.87 18.43
N THR A 378 13.04 -5.92 18.74
CA THR A 378 12.32 -6.04 20.01
C THR A 378 13.25 -6.00 21.21
N VAL A 379 14.39 -6.69 21.17
CA VAL A 379 15.34 -6.69 22.29
C VAL A 379 15.90 -5.28 22.54
N LYS A 380 16.26 -4.54 21.49
CA LYS A 380 16.72 -3.15 21.60
C LYS A 380 15.64 -2.22 22.15
N GLU A 381 14.40 -2.35 21.68
CA GLU A 381 13.27 -1.56 22.18
C GLU A 381 12.98 -1.85 23.67
N VAL A 382 12.96 -3.13 24.07
CA VAL A 382 12.76 -3.55 25.46
C VAL A 382 13.88 -3.01 26.35
N ARG A 383 15.14 -3.09 25.91
CA ARG A 383 16.28 -2.53 26.65
C ARG A 383 16.13 -1.03 26.84
N LYS A 384 15.87 -0.28 25.75
CA LYS A 384 15.68 1.18 25.80
C LYS A 384 14.54 1.58 26.73
N PHE A 385 13.41 0.87 26.66
CA PHE A 385 12.26 1.08 27.50
C PHE A 385 12.59 0.89 28.99
N ASN A 386 13.25 -0.21 29.35
CA ASN A 386 13.62 -0.51 30.74
C ASN A 386 14.65 0.50 31.30
N LEU A 387 15.61 0.94 30.49
CA LEU A 387 16.56 1.98 30.90
C LEU A 387 15.87 3.32 31.19
N ASN A 388 14.90 3.72 30.36
CA ASN A 388 14.09 4.92 30.62
C ASN A 388 13.24 4.77 31.91
N ILE A 389 12.67 3.59 32.15
CA ILE A 389 11.96 3.33 33.40
C ILE A 389 12.88 3.45 34.61
N LEU A 390 14.07 2.86 34.56
CA LEU A 390 15.06 2.92 35.64
C LEU A 390 15.52 4.34 35.96
N GLN A 391 15.58 5.24 34.96
CA GLN A 391 15.86 6.66 35.20
C GLN A 391 14.79 7.34 36.05
N ASN A 392 13.52 6.98 35.82
CA ASN A 392 12.38 7.57 36.53
C ASN A 392 12.01 6.80 37.81
N ASN A 393 12.40 5.52 37.91
CA ASN A 393 12.10 4.63 39.04
C ASN A 393 13.37 3.86 39.44
N PRO A 394 14.33 4.53 40.10
CA PRO A 394 15.62 3.92 40.44
C PRO A 394 15.50 2.69 41.35
N SER A 395 14.41 2.58 42.13
CA SER A 395 14.18 1.46 43.05
C SER A 395 13.87 0.12 42.38
N LYS A 396 13.57 0.10 41.07
CA LYS A 396 13.21 -1.12 40.33
C LYS A 396 14.44 -1.88 39.86
N HIS A 397 15.31 -2.24 40.81
CA HIS A 397 16.63 -2.84 40.56
C HIS A 397 16.57 -4.13 39.75
N GLN A 398 15.51 -4.93 39.91
CA GLN A 398 15.30 -6.17 39.16
C GLN A 398 15.28 -5.97 37.63
N LEU A 399 15.03 -4.75 37.14
CA LEU A 399 15.07 -4.46 35.71
C LEU A 399 16.51 -4.47 35.16
N TYR A 400 17.53 -4.20 35.98
CA TYR A 400 18.94 -4.40 35.60
C TYR A 400 19.24 -5.88 35.32
N PHE A 401 18.72 -6.80 36.14
CA PHE A 401 18.81 -8.23 35.86
C PHE A 401 18.14 -8.56 34.52
N TRP A 402 16.94 -8.02 34.28
CA TRP A 402 16.20 -8.29 33.06
C TRP A 402 16.94 -7.85 31.80
N ILE A 403 17.45 -6.61 31.76
CA ILE A 403 18.21 -6.11 30.60
C ILE A 403 19.57 -6.80 30.46
N GLY A 404 20.24 -7.14 31.57
CA GLY A 404 21.49 -7.93 31.55
C GLY A 404 21.26 -9.33 30.97
N TYR A 405 20.14 -9.97 31.32
CA TYR A 405 19.73 -11.25 30.75
C TYR A 405 19.56 -11.19 29.23
N LEU A 406 18.89 -10.14 28.74
CA LEU A 406 18.71 -9.94 27.30
C LEU A 406 20.04 -9.66 26.60
N SER A 407 20.89 -8.80 27.15
CA SER A 407 22.20 -8.51 26.55
C SER A 407 23.11 -9.74 26.50
N TRP A 408 23.06 -10.61 27.51
CA TRP A 408 23.84 -11.84 27.53
C TRP A 408 23.33 -12.90 26.54
N PHE A 409 22.03 -13.24 26.60
CA PHE A 409 21.49 -14.37 25.86
C PHE A 409 20.97 -14.03 24.46
N LYS A 410 20.58 -12.78 24.21
CA LYS A 410 19.99 -12.35 22.93
C LYS A 410 20.92 -11.48 22.11
N GLU A 411 21.45 -10.41 22.69
CA GLU A 411 22.36 -9.52 21.95
C GLU A 411 23.78 -10.08 21.87
N LYS A 412 24.14 -11.02 22.76
CA LYS A 412 25.51 -11.49 22.97
C LYS A 412 26.50 -10.35 23.25
N ASN A 413 26.00 -9.24 23.80
CA ASN A 413 26.80 -8.09 24.19
C ASN A 413 27.30 -8.28 25.62
N ILE A 414 28.53 -8.82 25.72
CA ILE A 414 29.14 -9.21 26.99
C ILE A 414 29.42 -7.99 27.88
N VAL A 415 29.78 -6.84 27.29
CA VAL A 415 30.09 -5.62 28.05
C VAL A 415 28.84 -5.06 28.72
N ASN A 416 27.74 -4.92 27.97
CA ASN A 416 26.47 -4.46 28.54
C ASN A 416 25.96 -5.45 29.60
N ALA A 417 26.02 -6.75 29.30
CA ALA A 417 25.60 -7.78 30.24
C ALA A 417 26.38 -7.72 31.56
N LEU A 418 27.72 -7.55 31.50
CA LEU A 418 28.56 -7.38 32.68
C LEU A 418 28.10 -6.17 33.51
N GLN A 419 28.00 -5.00 32.87
CA GLN A 419 27.61 -3.76 33.55
C GLN A 419 26.24 -3.88 34.21
N ASP A 420 25.24 -4.42 33.51
CA ASP A 420 23.88 -4.51 34.04
C ASP A 420 23.79 -5.52 35.19
N PHE A 421 24.45 -6.69 35.08
CA PHE A 421 24.43 -7.67 36.16
C PHE A 421 25.21 -7.20 37.40
N GLU A 422 26.35 -6.53 37.23
CA GLU A 422 27.08 -5.93 38.36
C GLU A 422 26.24 -4.84 39.03
N LYS A 423 25.56 -4.00 38.24
CA LYS A 423 24.67 -2.97 38.78
C LYS A 423 23.47 -3.57 39.51
N PHE A 424 22.93 -4.67 39.00
CA PHE A 424 21.90 -5.43 39.69
C PHE A 424 22.39 -5.97 41.03
N GLU A 425 23.54 -6.65 41.09
CA GLU A 425 24.04 -7.22 42.35
C GLU A 425 24.39 -6.16 43.40
N GLU A 426 24.86 -4.98 42.97
CA GLU A 426 25.12 -3.84 43.85
C GLU A 426 23.84 -3.35 44.56
N LEU A 427 22.71 -3.36 43.85
CA LEU A 427 21.45 -2.77 44.32
C LEU A 427 20.42 -3.79 44.84
N ALA A 428 20.61 -5.08 44.56
CA ALA A 428 19.63 -6.12 44.89
C ALA A 428 19.48 -6.35 46.39
N ASP A 429 18.22 -6.35 46.86
CA ASP A 429 17.85 -6.64 48.25
C ASP A 429 17.66 -8.15 48.52
N THR A 430 17.21 -8.49 49.72
CA THR A 430 16.98 -9.87 50.17
C THR A 430 15.77 -10.54 49.52
N ASN A 431 14.82 -9.78 48.95
CA ASN A 431 13.67 -10.38 48.28
C ASN A 431 14.06 -10.92 46.89
N MET A 432 15.22 -10.53 46.37
CA MET A 432 15.72 -10.89 45.03
C MET A 432 16.71 -12.06 45.03
N ASP A 433 16.77 -12.88 46.08
CA ASP A 433 17.78 -13.94 46.24
C ASP A 433 17.87 -14.91 45.05
N ILE A 434 16.72 -15.31 44.49
CA ILE A 434 16.70 -16.20 43.31
C ILE A 434 17.34 -15.55 42.08
N LEU A 435 17.17 -14.23 41.92
CA LEU A 435 17.80 -13.48 40.83
C LEU A 435 19.28 -13.27 41.09
N LYS A 436 19.69 -12.99 42.35
CA LYS A 436 21.10 -12.88 42.75
C LYS A 436 21.86 -14.17 42.45
N GLN A 437 21.32 -15.32 42.86
CA GLN A 437 21.95 -16.61 42.57
C GLN A 437 22.18 -16.83 41.06
N LYS A 438 21.21 -16.45 40.22
CA LYS A 438 21.35 -16.56 38.76
C LYS A 438 22.34 -15.53 38.20
N SER A 439 22.29 -14.30 38.69
CA SER A 439 23.20 -13.21 38.29
C SER A 439 24.65 -13.59 38.57
N SER A 440 24.95 -14.10 39.76
CA SER A 440 26.32 -14.47 40.15
C SER A 440 26.87 -15.57 39.26
N ALA A 441 26.05 -16.57 38.91
CA ALA A 441 26.43 -17.60 37.96
C ALA A 441 26.76 -17.00 36.57
N TYR A 442 25.93 -16.08 36.07
CA TYR A 442 26.17 -15.42 34.79
C TYR A 442 27.40 -14.52 34.82
N LEU A 443 27.66 -13.79 35.91
CA LEU A 443 28.86 -12.96 36.07
C LEU A 443 30.14 -13.79 36.05
N ILE A 444 30.16 -14.98 36.67
CA ILE A 444 31.30 -15.90 36.60
C ILE A 444 31.55 -16.31 35.14
N GLU A 445 30.52 -16.74 34.42
CA GLU A 445 30.63 -17.12 33.00
C GLU A 445 31.11 -15.95 32.12
N ILE A 446 30.57 -14.75 32.34
CA ILE A 446 30.93 -13.53 31.61
C ILE A 446 32.39 -13.16 31.84
N ARG A 447 32.85 -13.11 33.11
CA ARG A 447 34.23 -12.76 33.47
C ARG A 447 35.23 -13.77 32.91
N GLN A 448 34.89 -15.06 32.94
CA GLN A 448 35.69 -16.12 32.29
C GLN A 448 35.82 -15.86 30.78
N LYS A 449 34.72 -15.55 30.07
CA LYS A 449 34.79 -15.23 28.64
C LYS A 449 35.58 -13.97 28.33
N MET A 450 35.55 -12.97 29.21
CA MET A 450 36.33 -11.74 29.06
C MET A 450 37.80 -11.88 29.49
N LYS A 451 38.20 -13.03 30.06
CA LYS A 451 39.52 -13.23 30.70
C LYS A 451 39.82 -12.21 31.81
N ILE A 452 38.78 -11.68 32.45
CA ILE A 452 38.93 -10.81 33.62
C ILE A 452 39.13 -11.72 34.83
N GLY A 453 40.27 -11.59 35.52
CA GLY A 453 40.58 -12.39 36.71
C GLY A 453 39.47 -12.29 37.75
N ILE A 454 39.03 -13.45 38.27
CA ILE A 454 37.98 -13.52 39.30
C ILE A 454 38.58 -12.96 40.60
N LYS A 455 38.22 -11.73 40.97
CA LYS A 455 38.51 -11.21 42.31
C LYS A 455 37.53 -11.87 43.28
N ASN A 456 37.99 -12.89 44.00
CA ASN A 456 37.25 -13.45 45.13
C ASN A 456 37.08 -12.34 46.18
N LYS A 457 35.83 -12.00 46.50
CA LYS A 457 35.47 -11.10 47.61
C LYS A 457 34.95 -11.93 48.77
#